data_AF-A0A8S2L6A5-F1
#
_entry.id   AF-A0A8S2L6A5-F1
#
_cell.length_a   1.000
_cell.length_b   1.000
_cell.length_c   1.000
_cell.angle_alpha   90.00
_cell.angle_beta   90.00
_cell.angle_gamma   90.00
#
_symmetry.space_group_name_H-M   'P 1'
#
loop_
_entity.id
_entity.type
_entity.pdbx_description
1 polymer ?
#
loop_
_entity_poly.entity_id
_entity_poly.type
_entity_poly.pdbx_seq_one_letter_code
_entity_poly.pdbx_strand_id
1 'polypeptide(L)'
;MGCSNSSIVHPSAVKQLSTTLSLVTSSSSKEASESQTAAQLEFPSTNNFTGSTPTMDRGEWHQTEITESKKHEKHYTSNTLAIQQNIRLTTSFEDLSNEILYEIFDFLDGCNIYETFSKLNARFECLITNSSHLLKFNFSIVSKTTFAHRLAHIVTPNTHRIVSLSLSNPFIIDCFLDLFSIDFSFIRLEVLSLIGIESERLVYLLTTLTSAPCLHSLSLTVPDWIPDLACVYRLILRLSSLKYTKLSFERGGKASLAIRTANEQGPTSNIEYLIIDKFVHEDDLIALLSYTPKLRRLSCFNDLFIRLKQPKLSFVSPRLTHVNLYTTDEFEYFETFLLNICFHLQVLRVSHHGMMDILDANRWQQMIENSMPHLKRFELLSDTDLGDDDSYQDYYHTLIEKFTAPFWIERQWFFAHQHYRKFGVRAIFYSIGSCRWNHYALRELQDDDVCPRNDNHLNLARVVTIEGNRAAAHCSIKFPRATELDLTLCGDGEHLSSIADLSRMIPLEQLTRIGFYWEHVGITHLLELLHLTPNVHSLSLLSDQWHCLSLE
;
A
#
# COMPACT_ATOMS: atom_id res chain seq x y z
N MET A 1 -55.39 7.57 -29.14
CA MET A 1 -55.88 8.09 -27.83
C MET A 1 -54.66 8.23 -26.94
N GLY A 2 -54.35 9.36 -26.30
CA GLY A 2 -55.04 10.65 -26.34
C GLY A 2 -55.13 11.32 -24.97
N CYS A 3 -54.02 11.90 -24.48
CA CYS A 3 -53.95 12.82 -23.34
C CYS A 3 -52.71 13.71 -23.48
N SER A 4 -52.69 14.88 -22.82
CA SER A 4 -51.78 15.97 -23.19
C SER A 4 -51.49 16.97 -22.06
N ASN A 5 -50.33 17.64 -22.19
CA ASN A 5 -49.93 18.93 -21.61
C ASN A 5 -49.46 19.04 -20.15
N SER A 6 -48.39 19.83 -20.00
CA SER A 6 -48.02 20.70 -18.87
C SER A 6 -47.72 20.05 -17.51
N SER A 7 -46.67 20.47 -16.80
CA SER A 7 -46.32 21.88 -16.54
C SER A 7 -44.83 22.13 -16.33
N ILE A 8 -44.42 23.39 -16.54
CA ILE A 8 -43.08 23.91 -16.27
C ILE A 8 -43.13 24.64 -14.91
N VAL A 9 -42.17 24.37 -14.02
CA VAL A 9 -42.02 25.10 -12.75
C VAL A 9 -40.55 25.50 -12.57
N HIS A 10 -40.27 26.79 -12.71
CA HIS A 10 -39.07 27.43 -12.15
C HIS A 10 -39.33 27.81 -10.69
N PRO A 11 -38.32 27.69 -9.81
CA PRO A 11 -38.19 28.55 -8.64
C PRO A 11 -36.85 29.29 -8.66
N SER A 12 -36.89 30.60 -8.89
CA SER A 12 -35.75 31.51 -8.75
C SER A 12 -35.79 32.23 -7.39
N ALA A 13 -34.97 31.82 -6.42
CA ALA A 13 -34.69 32.61 -5.21
C ALA A 13 -33.48 32.07 -4.42
N VAL A 14 -32.27 32.57 -4.68
CA VAL A 14 -31.14 32.46 -3.73
C VAL A 14 -30.96 33.82 -3.06
N LYS A 15 -31.29 33.91 -1.76
CA LYS A 15 -30.95 35.09 -0.94
C LYS A 15 -29.50 34.99 -0.48
N GLN A 16 -28.78 36.09 -0.57
CA GLN A 16 -27.51 36.26 0.16
C GLN A 16 -27.79 36.29 1.67
N LEU A 17 -27.10 35.46 2.44
CA LEU A 17 -26.85 35.67 3.87
C LEU A 17 -25.43 35.24 4.19
N SER A 18 -24.53 36.22 4.31
CA SER A 18 -23.20 36.06 4.86
C SER A 18 -23.27 36.16 6.39
N THR A 19 -22.80 35.14 7.11
CA THR A 19 -22.71 35.18 8.59
C THR A 19 -21.34 34.73 9.05
N THR A 20 -20.66 35.60 9.78
CA THR A 20 -19.33 35.39 10.37
C THR A 20 -19.38 34.37 11.52
N LEU A 21 -18.36 33.52 11.63
CA LEU A 21 -18.18 32.63 12.79
C LEU A 21 -17.25 33.30 13.82
N SER A 22 -17.80 33.63 15.00
CA SER A 22 -17.07 34.16 16.15
C SER A 22 -17.25 33.25 17.37
N LEU A 23 -16.19 33.06 18.17
CA LEU A 23 -16.21 32.19 19.34
C LEU A 23 -17.21 32.64 20.42
N VAL A 24 -17.84 31.69 21.09
CA VAL A 24 -18.42 31.85 22.43
C VAL A 24 -18.03 30.65 23.29
N THR A 25 -17.59 30.90 24.53
CA THR A 25 -17.17 29.89 25.51
C THR A 25 -17.97 30.01 26.80
N SER A 26 -18.30 28.86 27.43
CA SER A 26 -18.99 28.75 28.74
C SER A 26 -20.46 29.25 28.72
N SER A 27 -21.36 28.94 29.67
CA SER A 27 -21.39 28.06 30.87
C SER A 27 -22.87 27.64 31.10
N SER A 28 -23.33 26.79 32.03
CA SER A 28 -22.79 25.98 33.15
C SER A 28 -23.80 24.80 33.37
N SER A 29 -23.84 23.93 34.39
CA SER A 29 -23.11 23.71 35.67
C SER A 29 -23.08 22.15 35.92
N LYS A 30 -23.21 21.47 37.08
CA LYS A 30 -23.48 21.78 38.50
C LYS A 30 -23.09 20.56 39.38
N GLU A 31 -23.32 20.69 40.70
CA GLU A 31 -23.19 19.67 41.77
C GLU A 31 -21.75 19.20 42.11
N ALA A 32 -21.53 18.72 43.34
CA ALA A 32 -21.11 19.57 44.46
C ALA A 32 -20.82 18.73 45.73
N SER A 33 -19.63 18.87 46.32
CA SER A 33 -19.39 18.51 47.73
C SER A 33 -18.11 19.15 48.32
N GLU A 34 -18.26 19.63 49.56
CA GLU A 34 -17.33 19.51 50.70
C GLU A 34 -15.88 20.05 50.62
N SER A 35 -15.73 21.24 51.22
CA SER A 35 -14.80 21.59 52.31
C SER A 35 -14.23 20.41 53.15
N GLN A 36 -13.08 20.47 53.83
CA GLN A 36 -12.24 21.60 54.27
C GLN A 36 -10.88 21.10 54.79
N THR A 37 -9.76 21.79 54.52
CA THR A 37 -8.64 21.91 55.49
C THR A 37 -7.74 23.08 55.12
N ALA A 38 -7.09 23.71 56.11
CA ALA A 38 -6.10 24.77 55.89
C ALA A 38 -4.93 24.63 56.88
N ALA A 39 -3.72 24.85 56.39
CA ALA A 39 -2.53 25.12 57.20
C ALA A 39 -1.54 25.95 56.37
N GLN A 40 -0.89 26.94 57.00
CA GLN A 40 0.11 27.80 56.38
C GLN A 40 1.51 27.20 56.56
N LEU A 41 2.44 27.57 55.68
CA LEU A 41 3.84 27.84 56.07
C LEU A 41 4.44 28.85 55.09
N GLU A 42 5.40 29.64 55.57
CA GLU A 42 5.83 30.89 54.94
C GLU A 42 7.22 30.78 54.26
N PHE A 43 7.46 31.68 53.31
CA PHE A 43 8.66 32.49 53.05
C PHE A 43 10.04 32.09 53.66
N PRO A 44 11.17 32.34 52.96
CA PRO A 44 11.40 33.63 52.31
C PRO A 44 12.06 33.66 50.92
N SER A 45 11.84 34.80 50.27
CA SER A 45 12.63 35.31 49.15
C SER A 45 13.92 35.99 49.65
N THR A 46 14.92 36.08 48.77
CA THR A 46 15.93 37.14 48.81
C THR A 46 16.06 37.73 47.41
N ASN A 47 16.43 39.01 47.34
CA ASN A 47 16.30 39.80 46.12
C ASN A 47 17.48 40.78 46.00
N ASN A 48 17.92 41.04 44.75
CA ASN A 48 18.78 42.15 44.32
C ASN A 48 20.18 42.33 44.96
N PHE A 49 21.19 42.51 44.11
CA PHE A 49 22.15 43.60 44.30
C PHE A 49 22.55 44.21 42.95
N THR A 50 22.54 45.55 42.87
CA THR A 50 23.15 46.35 41.79
C THR A 50 24.66 46.45 42.04
N GLY A 51 25.54 46.74 41.08
CA GLY A 51 25.39 47.38 39.78
C GLY A 51 26.21 48.67 39.76
N SER A 52 27.40 48.66 39.17
CA SER A 52 28.31 49.81 39.07
C SER A 52 29.30 49.63 37.89
N THR A 53 29.86 50.73 37.39
CA THR A 53 30.53 50.84 36.08
C THR A 53 32.02 51.26 36.18
N PRO A 54 32.81 51.25 35.07
CA PRO A 54 34.27 51.05 35.13
C PRO A 54 35.12 52.34 35.05
N THR A 55 36.45 52.17 35.05
CA THR A 55 37.44 53.19 34.65
C THR A 55 38.59 52.57 33.84
N MET A 56 39.27 53.38 33.02
CA MET A 56 40.39 52.98 32.15
C MET A 56 41.71 53.64 32.60
N ASP A 57 42.83 52.97 32.34
CA ASP A 57 44.08 53.52 31.76
C ASP A 57 44.94 52.31 31.32
N ARG A 58 45.61 52.26 30.16
CA ARG A 58 46.63 53.14 29.54
C ARG A 58 47.95 53.22 30.31
N GLY A 59 48.98 52.63 29.72
CA GLY A 59 50.39 52.67 30.12
C GLY A 59 51.22 51.98 29.03
N GLU A 60 52.24 52.63 28.51
CA GLU A 60 52.88 52.30 27.23
C GLU A 60 54.36 52.75 27.25
N TRP A 61 55.22 52.15 26.41
CA TRP A 61 56.68 52.45 26.27
C TRP A 61 57.55 52.04 27.50
N HIS A 62 58.85 51.71 27.43
CA HIS A 62 59.79 51.46 26.31
C HIS A 62 61.02 50.65 26.82
N GLN A 63 61.68 49.85 25.96
CA GLN A 63 63.14 49.54 25.87
C GLN A 63 63.96 49.11 27.15
N THR A 64 65.06 48.35 27.12
CA THR A 64 66.02 47.98 26.05
C THR A 64 66.70 46.62 26.35
N GLU A 65 67.31 46.01 25.34
CA GLU A 65 68.44 45.04 25.33
C GLU A 65 68.91 44.31 26.62
N ILE A 66 69.05 42.97 26.54
CA ILE A 66 70.30 42.23 26.83
C ILE A 66 70.44 40.99 25.91
N THR A 67 71.56 40.96 25.16
CA THR A 67 72.26 39.87 24.43
C THR A 67 71.55 38.63 23.85
N GLU A 68 71.89 38.34 22.59
CA GLU A 68 71.70 37.06 21.91
C GLU A 68 72.42 35.88 22.60
N SER A 69 71.70 34.81 22.96
CA SER A 69 72.24 33.43 23.04
C SER A 69 71.13 32.37 23.24
N LYS A 70 70.17 32.30 22.31
CA LYS A 70 69.23 31.15 22.17
C LYS A 70 68.58 30.99 20.79
N LYS A 71 69.29 31.40 19.73
CA LYS A 71 68.95 31.06 18.33
C LYS A 71 69.18 29.56 18.09
N HIS A 72 68.17 28.72 18.37
CA HIS A 72 67.81 27.54 17.55
C HIS A 72 66.61 26.72 18.09
N GLU A 73 66.12 26.95 19.31
CA GLU A 73 65.15 26.06 19.98
C GLU A 73 63.75 26.69 20.23
N LYS A 74 63.32 27.66 19.40
CA LYS A 74 61.98 28.28 19.49
C LYS A 74 61.23 28.48 18.17
N HIS A 75 61.75 28.00 17.04
CA HIS A 75 61.07 28.15 15.73
C HIS A 75 60.29 26.91 15.25
N TYR A 76 60.36 25.78 15.96
CA TYR A 76 59.66 24.54 15.58
C TYR A 76 58.42 24.19 16.43
N THR A 77 58.01 25.09 17.34
CA THR A 77 56.88 24.89 18.26
C THR A 77 55.78 25.95 18.16
N SER A 78 55.85 26.87 17.20
CA SER A 78 54.79 27.87 16.94
C SER A 78 53.99 27.64 15.65
N ASN A 79 54.55 26.98 14.62
CA ASN A 79 53.78 26.63 13.43
C ASN A 79 52.98 25.31 13.60
N THR A 80 53.40 24.42 14.50
CA THR A 80 52.79 23.11 14.72
C THR A 80 51.48 23.15 15.53
N LEU A 81 51.15 24.30 16.14
CA LEU A 81 49.86 24.55 16.79
C LEU A 81 48.85 25.30 15.90
N ALA A 82 49.29 25.85 14.76
CA ALA A 82 48.44 26.61 13.84
C ALA A 82 47.80 25.76 12.72
N ILE A 83 48.24 24.51 12.54
CA ILE A 83 47.82 23.62 11.43
C ILE A 83 47.12 22.34 11.96
N GLN A 84 46.99 22.18 13.28
CA GLN A 84 46.14 21.17 13.92
C GLN A 84 44.81 21.73 14.46
N GLN A 85 44.37 22.89 13.96
CA GLN A 85 42.94 23.08 13.75
C GLN A 85 42.48 22.12 12.66
N ASN A 86 42.23 20.86 13.05
CA ASN A 86 41.29 20.00 12.35
C ASN A 86 39.95 20.73 12.38
N ILE A 87 39.68 21.51 11.33
CA ILE A 87 38.33 21.98 11.03
C ILE A 87 37.53 20.72 10.75
N ARG A 88 36.90 20.17 11.80
CA ARG A 88 35.77 19.28 11.64
C ARG A 88 34.74 20.10 10.88
N LEU A 89 34.65 19.86 9.58
CA LEU A 89 33.57 20.33 8.74
C LEU A 89 32.30 19.60 9.22
N THR A 90 31.70 20.14 10.28
CA THR A 90 30.41 19.71 10.81
C THR A 90 29.36 20.19 9.83
N THR A 91 29.21 19.47 8.72
CA THR A 91 28.18 19.69 7.71
C THR A 91 26.83 19.63 8.41
N SER A 92 26.17 20.78 8.50
CA SER A 92 24.81 20.87 9.01
C SER A 92 23.82 20.43 7.93
N PHE A 93 22.61 20.08 8.35
CA PHE A 93 21.50 19.89 7.41
C PHE A 93 21.15 21.21 6.69
N GLU A 94 21.54 22.35 7.28
CA GLU A 94 21.33 23.71 6.74
C GLU A 94 22.35 24.07 5.64
N ASP A 95 23.39 23.27 5.42
CA ASP A 95 24.37 23.38 4.32
C ASP A 95 23.92 22.65 3.04
N LEU A 96 22.88 21.80 3.10
CA LEU A 96 22.34 21.11 1.92
C LEU A 96 21.79 22.12 0.91
N SER A 97 21.97 21.86 -0.39
CA SER A 97 21.44 22.71 -1.47
C SER A 97 19.90 22.71 -1.52
N ASN A 98 19.30 23.71 -2.17
CA ASN A 98 17.83 23.81 -2.25
C ASN A 98 17.23 22.60 -2.99
N GLU A 99 17.97 22.12 -3.98
CA GLU A 99 17.64 21.02 -4.87
C GLU A 99 17.52 19.71 -4.09
N ILE A 100 18.53 19.38 -3.28
CA ILE A 100 18.52 18.20 -2.39
C ILE A 100 17.41 18.31 -1.33
N LEU A 101 17.12 19.52 -0.84
CA LEU A 101 16.00 19.73 0.09
C LEU A 101 14.63 19.49 -0.59
N TYR A 102 14.48 19.85 -1.86
CA TYR A 102 13.27 19.52 -2.64
C TYR A 102 13.17 18.03 -2.97
N GLU A 103 14.29 17.35 -3.27
CA GLU A 103 14.31 15.88 -3.41
C GLU A 103 13.89 15.19 -2.11
N ILE A 104 14.35 15.66 -0.94
CA ILE A 104 13.90 15.18 0.38
C ILE A 104 12.40 15.44 0.59
N PHE A 105 11.92 16.65 0.25
CA PHE A 105 10.51 17.00 0.37
C PHE A 105 9.60 16.14 -0.54
N ASP A 106 10.08 15.67 -1.69
CA ASP A 106 9.32 14.79 -2.57
C ASP A 106 8.94 13.44 -1.92
N PHE A 107 9.64 13.01 -0.86
CA PHE A 107 9.29 11.83 -0.06
C PHE A 107 8.36 12.12 1.15
N LEU A 108 8.01 13.39 1.39
CA LEU A 108 7.25 13.82 2.57
C LEU A 108 5.81 14.25 2.23
N ASP A 109 4.94 14.23 3.23
CA ASP A 109 3.64 14.88 3.17
C ASP A 109 3.78 16.40 3.33
N GLY A 110 2.97 17.18 2.63
CA GLY A 110 2.94 18.64 2.70
C GLY A 110 2.70 19.17 4.11
N CYS A 111 1.90 18.48 4.93
CA CYS A 111 1.73 18.85 6.34
C CYS A 111 3.04 18.65 7.11
N ASN A 112 3.74 17.54 6.88
CA ASN A 112 5.01 17.24 7.55
C ASN A 112 6.09 18.24 7.13
N ILE A 113 6.16 18.63 5.85
CA ILE A 113 7.07 19.67 5.37
C ILE A 113 6.84 20.98 6.14
N TYR A 114 5.59 21.44 6.22
CA TYR A 114 5.26 22.67 6.93
C TYR A 114 5.51 22.54 8.45
N GLU A 115 5.03 21.49 9.10
CA GLU A 115 5.12 21.33 10.56
C GLU A 115 6.55 21.08 11.05
N THR A 116 7.39 20.40 10.26
CA THR A 116 8.82 20.18 10.59
C THR A 116 9.68 21.39 10.26
N PHE A 117 9.55 22.00 9.07
CA PHE A 117 10.57 22.92 8.56
C PHE A 117 10.20 24.42 8.65
N SER A 118 8.91 24.79 8.71
CA SER A 118 8.50 26.22 8.62
C SER A 118 8.93 27.12 9.79
N LYS A 119 9.41 26.53 10.90
CA LYS A 119 9.80 27.25 12.12
C LYS A 119 11.25 27.02 12.55
N LEU A 120 12.06 26.37 11.71
CA LEU A 120 13.47 26.10 12.03
C LEU A 120 14.33 27.35 11.82
N ASN A 121 14.28 27.93 10.61
CA ASN A 121 14.97 29.16 10.25
C ASN A 121 14.31 29.82 9.04
N ALA A 122 14.70 31.08 8.75
CA ALA A 122 14.15 31.85 7.63
C ALA A 122 14.47 31.28 6.24
N ARG A 123 15.52 30.45 6.10
CA ARG A 123 15.83 29.75 4.84
C ARG A 123 14.76 28.69 4.56
N PHE A 124 14.44 27.84 5.54
CA PHE A 124 13.39 26.83 5.38
C PHE A 124 12.00 27.46 5.22
N GLU A 125 11.68 28.51 5.98
CA GLU A 125 10.43 29.25 5.82
C GLU A 125 10.28 29.79 4.38
N CYS A 126 11.34 30.39 3.82
CA CYS A 126 11.37 30.85 2.43
C CYS A 126 11.26 29.68 1.41
N LEU A 127 11.98 28.58 1.62
CA LEU A 127 11.93 27.38 0.77
C LEU A 127 10.54 26.73 0.73
N ILE A 128 9.72 26.93 1.76
CA ILE A 128 8.36 26.40 1.86
C ILE A 128 7.35 27.38 1.27
N THR A 129 7.44 28.66 1.64
CA THR A 129 6.44 29.70 1.28
C THR A 129 6.57 30.21 -0.15
N ASN A 130 7.80 30.40 -0.66
CA ASN A 130 8.08 31.07 -1.93
C ASN A 130 8.45 30.12 -3.08
N SER A 131 8.33 28.80 -2.89
CA SER A 131 8.80 27.81 -3.87
C SER A 131 7.70 27.32 -4.82
N SER A 132 8.10 27.02 -6.05
CA SER A 132 7.28 26.29 -7.03
C SER A 132 7.21 24.78 -6.78
N HIS A 133 7.76 24.31 -5.65
CA HIS A 133 7.78 22.89 -5.27
C HIS A 133 6.36 22.36 -5.05
N LEU A 134 6.17 21.10 -5.40
CA LEU A 134 4.88 20.43 -5.55
C LEU A 134 4.45 19.75 -4.25
N LEU A 135 3.19 19.94 -3.85
CA LEU A 135 2.71 19.43 -2.58
C LEU A 135 1.78 18.24 -2.75
N LYS A 136 1.99 17.25 -1.88
CA LYS A 136 1.23 16.01 -1.76
C LYS A 136 0.60 16.03 -0.37
N PHE A 137 -0.71 15.86 -0.25
CA PHE A 137 -1.41 15.95 1.03
C PHE A 137 -2.25 14.70 1.29
N ASN A 138 -2.03 14.07 2.44
CA ASN A 138 -2.70 12.85 2.86
C ASN A 138 -3.30 13.02 4.27
N PHE A 139 -4.61 13.25 4.31
CA PHE A 139 -5.37 13.44 5.54
C PHE A 139 -5.99 12.15 6.08
N SER A 140 -5.54 10.98 5.62
CA SER A 140 -6.20 9.69 5.90
C SER A 140 -6.20 9.26 7.38
N ILE A 141 -5.32 9.84 8.22
CA ILE A 141 -5.21 9.57 9.66
C ILE A 141 -5.00 10.90 10.41
N VAL A 142 -5.98 11.80 10.37
CA VAL A 142 -5.89 13.15 10.95
C VAL A 142 -7.12 13.48 11.80
N SER A 143 -6.93 14.09 12.97
CA SER A 143 -8.03 14.50 13.85
C SER A 143 -8.80 15.70 13.28
N LYS A 144 -10.07 15.86 13.64
CA LYS A 144 -10.93 16.99 13.20
C LYS A 144 -10.32 18.38 13.48
N THR A 145 -9.69 18.58 14.63
CA THR A 145 -9.06 19.85 15.01
C THR A 145 -7.74 20.08 14.26
N THR A 146 -6.90 19.04 14.15
CA THR A 146 -5.66 19.09 13.36
C THR A 146 -5.96 19.35 11.88
N PHE A 147 -7.01 18.72 11.32
CA PHE A 147 -7.44 18.92 9.95
C PHE A 147 -7.84 20.37 9.69
N ALA A 148 -8.73 20.95 10.51
CA ALA A 148 -9.16 22.33 10.33
C ALA A 148 -8.00 23.34 10.38
N HIS A 149 -7.04 23.16 11.30
CA HIS A 149 -5.83 23.98 11.37
C HIS A 149 -4.94 23.85 10.11
N ARG A 150 -4.63 22.61 9.70
CA ARG A 150 -3.83 22.34 8.49
C ARG A 150 -4.52 22.87 7.22
N LEU A 151 -5.85 22.74 7.12
CA LEU A 151 -6.64 23.21 6.00
C LEU A 151 -6.53 24.74 5.86
N ALA A 152 -6.78 25.48 6.95
CA ALA A 152 -6.71 26.95 6.97
C ALA A 152 -5.30 27.49 6.69
N HIS A 153 -4.27 26.95 7.35
CA HIS A 153 -2.92 27.55 7.34
C HIS A 153 -1.95 26.95 6.32
N ILE A 154 -2.19 25.74 5.83
CA ILE A 154 -1.25 25.01 4.95
C ILE A 154 -1.87 24.72 3.57
N VAL A 155 -3.11 24.23 3.53
CA VAL A 155 -3.76 23.86 2.25
C VAL A 155 -4.27 25.10 1.50
N THR A 156 -5.04 25.97 2.17
CA THR A 156 -5.68 27.15 1.55
C THR A 156 -4.70 28.04 0.77
N PRO A 157 -3.50 28.38 1.30
CA PRO A 157 -2.54 29.23 0.57
C PRO A 157 -1.88 28.54 -0.64
N ASN A 158 -1.95 27.21 -0.74
CA ASN A 158 -1.13 26.41 -1.66
C ASN A 158 -1.92 25.56 -2.65
N THR A 159 -3.24 25.72 -2.78
CA THR A 159 -4.11 24.93 -3.70
C THR A 159 -3.51 24.77 -5.11
N HIS A 160 -2.99 25.85 -5.68
CA HIS A 160 -2.32 25.92 -6.98
C HIS A 160 -1.03 25.06 -7.12
N ARG A 161 -0.48 24.53 -6.02
CA ARG A 161 0.72 23.67 -5.94
C ARG A 161 0.40 22.21 -5.64
N ILE A 162 -0.85 21.88 -5.35
CA ILE A 162 -1.25 20.52 -4.95
C ILE A 162 -1.31 19.62 -6.19
N VAL A 163 -0.52 18.56 -6.18
CA VAL A 163 -0.53 17.50 -7.21
C VAL A 163 -1.22 16.23 -6.74
N SER A 164 -1.18 15.94 -5.44
CA SER A 164 -1.83 14.77 -4.86
C SER A 164 -2.63 15.16 -3.63
N LEU A 165 -3.90 14.75 -3.60
CA LEU A 165 -4.79 14.93 -2.45
C LEU A 165 -5.45 13.59 -2.10
N SER A 166 -5.21 13.12 -0.88
CA SER A 166 -5.89 11.95 -0.29
C SER A 166 -6.65 12.36 0.95
N LEU A 167 -7.97 12.18 0.94
CA LEU A 167 -8.85 12.35 2.09
C LEU A 167 -9.45 10.99 2.47
N SER A 168 -9.51 10.70 3.76
CA SER A 168 -10.40 9.67 4.31
C SER A 168 -11.43 10.33 5.22
N ASN A 169 -12.47 9.58 5.61
CA ASN A 169 -13.56 9.97 6.51
C ASN A 169 -14.56 10.95 5.86
N PRO A 170 -15.86 10.61 5.78
CA PRO A 170 -16.89 11.48 5.21
C PRO A 170 -16.83 12.92 5.75
N PHE A 171 -16.68 13.09 7.06
CA PHE A 171 -16.65 14.40 7.70
C PHE A 171 -15.51 15.30 7.20
N ILE A 172 -14.33 14.73 6.92
CA ILE A 172 -13.17 15.45 6.38
C ILE A 172 -13.41 15.80 4.92
N ILE A 173 -14.03 14.89 4.15
CA ILE A 173 -14.39 15.09 2.74
C ILE A 173 -15.44 16.19 2.61
N ASP A 174 -16.52 16.17 3.40
CA ASP A 174 -17.53 17.23 3.45
C ASP A 174 -16.93 18.59 3.82
N CYS A 175 -16.16 18.65 4.91
CA CYS A 175 -15.53 19.91 5.33
C CYS A 175 -14.52 20.45 4.31
N PHE A 176 -13.94 19.59 3.47
CA PHE A 176 -13.12 20.02 2.35
C PHE A 176 -14.01 20.56 1.21
N LEU A 177 -15.02 19.81 0.77
CA LEU A 177 -15.86 20.15 -0.39
C LEU A 177 -16.79 21.34 -0.14
N ASP A 178 -17.18 21.59 1.12
CA ASP A 178 -17.93 22.80 1.52
C ASP A 178 -17.06 24.07 1.54
N LEU A 179 -15.72 23.93 1.52
CA LEU A 179 -14.76 25.04 1.45
C LEU A 179 -14.07 25.16 0.08
N PHE A 180 -13.98 24.08 -0.69
CA PHE A 180 -13.22 24.00 -1.95
C PHE A 180 -14.00 23.28 -3.06
N SER A 181 -14.28 24.00 -4.14
CA SER A 181 -14.53 23.38 -5.45
C SER A 181 -13.21 22.84 -6.00
N ILE A 182 -13.15 21.56 -6.36
CA ILE A 182 -11.97 20.99 -7.03
C ILE A 182 -12.03 21.33 -8.53
N ASP A 183 -11.65 22.56 -8.85
CA ASP A 183 -11.75 23.19 -10.16
C ASP A 183 -10.42 23.85 -10.58
N PHE A 184 -10.46 24.98 -11.30
CA PHE A 184 -9.29 25.78 -11.66
C PHE A 184 -8.49 26.31 -10.45
N SER A 185 -9.03 26.32 -9.23
CA SER A 185 -8.24 26.58 -8.02
C SER A 185 -7.20 25.48 -7.73
N PHE A 186 -7.37 24.28 -8.29
CA PHE A 186 -6.48 23.13 -8.21
C PHE A 186 -5.83 22.81 -9.56
N ILE A 187 -5.36 23.83 -10.30
CA ILE A 187 -4.75 23.70 -11.65
C ILE A 187 -3.73 22.56 -11.81
N ARG A 188 -2.98 22.20 -10.77
CA ARG A 188 -1.93 21.16 -10.83
C ARG A 188 -2.34 19.81 -10.25
N LEU A 189 -3.60 19.62 -9.82
CA LEU A 189 -4.03 18.37 -9.21
C LEU A 189 -4.01 17.23 -10.24
N GLU A 190 -3.18 16.24 -9.97
CA GLU A 190 -2.92 15.08 -10.81
C GLU A 190 -3.58 13.81 -10.25
N VAL A 191 -3.58 13.67 -8.92
CA VAL A 191 -4.05 12.50 -8.18
C VAL A 191 -5.07 12.92 -7.11
N LEU A 192 -6.28 12.38 -7.18
CA LEU A 192 -7.32 12.55 -6.16
C LEU A 192 -7.74 11.17 -5.61
N SER A 193 -7.72 11.03 -4.29
CA SER A 193 -8.14 9.82 -3.58
C SER A 193 -9.11 10.19 -2.45
N LEU A 194 -10.33 9.68 -2.47
CA LEU A 194 -11.36 9.96 -1.46
C LEU A 194 -11.92 8.64 -0.90
N ILE A 195 -11.75 8.43 0.41
CA ILE A 195 -12.17 7.21 1.10
C ILE A 195 -13.31 7.54 2.06
N GLY A 196 -14.53 7.15 1.69
CA GLY A 196 -15.75 7.48 2.41
C GLY A 196 -16.48 8.71 1.86
N ILE A 197 -16.47 8.94 0.53
CA ILE A 197 -17.31 10.00 -0.07
C ILE A 197 -18.74 9.49 -0.25
N GLU A 198 -19.71 10.21 0.32
CA GLU A 198 -21.14 9.90 0.20
C GLU A 198 -21.67 10.11 -1.24
N SER A 199 -22.61 9.26 -1.66
CA SER A 199 -23.11 9.25 -3.05
C SER A 199 -23.72 10.57 -3.52
N GLU A 200 -24.37 11.33 -2.62
CA GLU A 200 -24.97 12.64 -2.93
C GLU A 200 -23.91 13.67 -3.33
N ARG A 201 -22.78 13.71 -2.60
CA ARG A 201 -21.64 14.62 -2.89
C ARG A 201 -20.87 14.18 -4.14
N LEU A 202 -20.80 12.89 -4.41
CA LEU A 202 -20.00 12.34 -5.51
C LEU A 202 -20.42 12.85 -6.89
N VAL A 203 -21.73 12.99 -7.16
CA VAL A 203 -22.21 13.48 -8.47
C VAL A 203 -21.84 14.95 -8.69
N TYR A 204 -21.90 15.77 -7.64
CA TYR A 204 -21.45 17.17 -7.68
C TYR A 204 -19.93 17.25 -7.92
N LEU A 205 -19.14 16.48 -7.17
CA LEU A 205 -17.68 16.40 -7.34
C LEU A 205 -17.29 15.98 -8.76
N LEU A 206 -17.85 14.89 -9.28
CA LEU A 206 -17.53 14.42 -10.62
C LEU A 206 -17.90 15.43 -11.71
N THR A 207 -18.82 16.35 -11.42
CA THR A 207 -19.13 17.48 -12.31
C THR A 207 -18.07 18.57 -12.23
N THR A 208 -17.59 18.96 -11.05
CA THR A 208 -16.52 19.98 -10.92
C THR A 208 -15.16 19.49 -11.44
N LEU A 209 -14.82 18.22 -11.21
CA LEU A 209 -13.59 17.59 -11.72
C LEU A 209 -13.46 17.61 -13.25
N THR A 210 -14.53 17.84 -14.01
CA THR A 210 -14.44 18.07 -15.47
C THR A 210 -13.58 19.29 -15.85
N SER A 211 -13.38 20.21 -14.90
CA SER A 211 -12.55 21.42 -15.06
C SER A 211 -11.12 21.26 -14.54
N ALA A 212 -10.75 20.14 -13.93
CA ALA A 212 -9.40 19.89 -13.41
C ALA A 212 -8.46 19.40 -14.54
N PRO A 213 -7.54 20.23 -15.06
CA PRO A 213 -6.87 19.95 -16.34
C PRO A 213 -5.80 18.85 -16.23
N CYS A 214 -5.18 18.68 -15.06
CA CYS A 214 -4.08 17.73 -14.84
C CYS A 214 -4.53 16.37 -14.28
N LEU A 215 -5.80 16.21 -13.90
CA LEU A 215 -6.27 15.02 -13.16
C LEU A 215 -6.17 13.76 -14.02
N HIS A 216 -5.16 12.93 -13.74
CA HIS A 216 -4.92 11.66 -14.45
C HIS A 216 -5.20 10.42 -13.60
N SER A 217 -5.31 10.56 -12.28
CA SER A 217 -5.63 9.47 -11.36
C SER A 217 -6.76 9.83 -10.40
N LEU A 218 -7.83 9.04 -10.40
CA LEU A 218 -8.96 9.15 -9.49
C LEU A 218 -9.17 7.84 -8.72
N SER A 219 -9.31 7.92 -7.40
CA SER A 219 -9.62 6.78 -6.53
C SER A 219 -10.75 7.15 -5.58
N LEU A 220 -11.82 6.35 -5.57
CA LEU A 220 -13.04 6.63 -4.84
C LEU A 220 -13.48 5.37 -4.09
N THR A 221 -13.67 5.48 -2.77
CA THR A 221 -14.40 4.50 -1.97
C THR A 221 -15.67 5.16 -1.45
N VAL A 222 -16.81 4.53 -1.74
CA VAL A 222 -18.16 5.02 -1.41
C VAL A 222 -18.75 4.11 -0.31
N PRO A 223 -19.21 4.66 0.83
CA PRO A 223 -19.69 3.85 1.95
C PRO A 223 -21.14 3.38 1.77
N ASP A 224 -21.89 4.06 0.90
CA ASP A 224 -23.32 3.90 0.67
C ASP A 224 -23.66 3.39 -0.74
N TRP A 225 -24.97 3.22 -1.02
CA TRP A 225 -25.46 2.70 -2.29
C TRP A 225 -25.81 3.83 -3.26
N ILE A 226 -25.19 3.83 -4.45
CA ILE A 226 -25.47 4.80 -5.52
C ILE A 226 -26.70 4.38 -6.33
N PRO A 227 -27.77 5.20 -6.43
CA PRO A 227 -28.97 4.84 -7.19
C PRO A 227 -28.79 4.81 -8.71
N ASP A 228 -28.11 5.79 -9.32
CA ASP A 228 -27.76 5.82 -10.75
C ASP A 228 -26.23 5.72 -10.92
N LEU A 229 -25.73 4.48 -10.82
CA LEU A 229 -24.31 4.19 -11.02
C LEU A 229 -23.87 4.35 -12.50
N ALA A 230 -24.80 4.23 -13.47
CA ALA A 230 -24.51 4.61 -14.85
C ALA A 230 -24.16 6.09 -14.97
N CYS A 231 -24.79 6.99 -14.21
CA CYS A 231 -24.48 8.42 -14.22
C CYS A 231 -23.05 8.66 -13.74
N VAL A 232 -22.68 8.06 -12.60
CA VAL A 232 -21.33 8.15 -12.03
C VAL A 232 -20.26 7.65 -13.01
N TYR A 233 -20.44 6.48 -13.62
CA TYR A 233 -19.49 6.02 -14.66
C TYR A 233 -19.48 6.91 -15.91
N ARG A 234 -20.64 7.40 -16.39
CA ARG A 234 -20.71 8.35 -17.52
C ARG A 234 -20.00 9.68 -17.23
N LEU A 235 -19.97 10.13 -15.97
CA LEU A 235 -19.20 11.32 -15.57
C LEU A 235 -17.70 11.01 -15.50
N ILE A 236 -17.29 9.91 -14.86
CA ILE A 236 -15.88 9.47 -14.80
C ILE A 236 -15.29 9.31 -16.22
N LEU A 237 -16.02 8.67 -17.14
CA LEU A 237 -15.58 8.45 -18.52
C LEU A 237 -15.34 9.77 -19.30
N ARG A 238 -16.01 10.87 -18.92
CA ARG A 238 -15.87 12.20 -19.53
C ARG A 238 -14.66 12.99 -19.01
N LEU A 239 -13.99 12.55 -17.94
CA LEU A 239 -12.81 13.22 -17.39
C LEU A 239 -11.64 13.07 -18.37
N SER A 240 -11.42 14.11 -19.18
CA SER A 240 -10.59 14.01 -20.39
C SER A 240 -9.11 13.71 -20.14
N SER A 241 -8.54 14.12 -19.01
CA SER A 241 -7.14 13.81 -18.64
C SER A 241 -6.98 12.46 -17.93
N LEU A 242 -8.07 11.78 -17.59
CA LEU A 242 -8.06 10.60 -16.72
C LEU A 242 -7.44 9.37 -17.40
N LYS A 243 -6.45 8.76 -16.75
CA LYS A 243 -5.74 7.55 -17.17
C LYS A 243 -5.95 6.38 -16.20
N TYR A 244 -6.06 6.67 -14.91
CA TYR A 244 -6.33 5.69 -13.86
C TYR A 244 -7.64 6.03 -13.15
N THR A 245 -8.51 5.05 -13.00
CA THR A 245 -9.68 5.17 -12.14
C THR A 245 -9.88 3.92 -11.28
N LYS A 246 -10.18 4.14 -9.99
CA LYS A 246 -10.67 3.11 -9.06
C LYS A 246 -12.00 3.55 -8.45
N LEU A 247 -13.00 2.67 -8.46
CA LEU A 247 -14.27 2.88 -7.75
C LEU A 247 -14.62 1.64 -6.91
N SER A 248 -14.64 1.81 -5.59
CA SER A 248 -14.94 0.82 -4.55
C SER A 248 -16.21 1.15 -3.79
N PHE A 249 -16.88 0.12 -3.27
CA PHE A 249 -18.09 0.23 -2.46
C PHE A 249 -17.94 -0.58 -1.17
N GLU A 250 -18.10 0.04 -0.01
CA GLU A 250 -18.01 -0.67 1.28
C GLU A 250 -19.23 -1.58 1.53
N ARG A 251 -20.38 -1.22 0.93
CA ARG A 251 -21.64 -1.96 1.03
C ARG A 251 -22.01 -2.54 -0.33
N GLY A 252 -21.78 -3.84 -0.50
CA GLY A 252 -21.96 -4.59 -1.75
C GLY A 252 -23.40 -4.73 -2.24
N GLY A 253 -23.98 -3.65 -2.77
CA GLY A 253 -25.31 -3.68 -3.39
C GLY A 253 -25.27 -4.26 -4.81
N LYS A 254 -25.99 -5.37 -5.06
CA LYS A 254 -26.08 -6.11 -6.34
C LYS A 254 -26.80 -5.36 -7.50
N ALA A 255 -26.79 -4.03 -7.51
CA ALA A 255 -27.34 -3.24 -8.60
C ALA A 255 -26.39 -3.28 -9.82
N SER A 256 -26.89 -3.73 -10.97
CA SER A 256 -26.27 -3.57 -12.30
C SER A 256 -25.84 -2.12 -12.53
N LEU A 257 -24.83 -1.91 -13.37
CA LEU A 257 -24.43 -0.57 -13.78
C LEU A 257 -25.47 0.03 -14.74
N ALA A 258 -26.18 -0.81 -15.52
CA ALA A 258 -27.11 -0.44 -16.58
C ALA A 258 -26.50 0.51 -17.65
N ILE A 259 -25.20 0.36 -17.92
CA ILE A 259 -24.46 1.20 -18.86
C ILE A 259 -24.80 0.73 -20.27
N ARG A 260 -25.64 1.51 -20.97
CA ARG A 260 -25.97 1.23 -22.37
C ARG A 260 -24.71 1.33 -23.24
N THR A 261 -24.53 0.33 -24.09
CA THR A 261 -23.50 0.28 -25.13
C THR A 261 -23.61 1.50 -26.06
N ALA A 262 -22.46 1.98 -26.52
CA ALA A 262 -22.36 3.17 -27.35
C ALA A 262 -22.81 2.91 -28.81
N ASN A 263 -24.11 2.86 -29.05
CA ASN A 263 -24.66 2.96 -30.42
C ASN A 263 -24.44 4.36 -31.03
N GLU A 264 -24.06 5.34 -30.21
CA GLU A 264 -24.01 6.76 -30.54
C GLU A 264 -22.67 7.37 -30.08
N GLN A 265 -21.75 7.60 -31.02
CA GLN A 265 -20.80 8.74 -31.19
C GLN A 265 -20.19 9.47 -29.95
N GLY A 266 -20.19 8.87 -28.76
CA GLY A 266 -19.71 9.50 -27.53
C GLY A 266 -18.18 9.66 -27.48
N PRO A 267 -17.67 10.62 -26.68
CA PRO A 267 -16.24 10.77 -26.48
C PRO A 267 -15.65 9.51 -25.81
N THR A 268 -14.70 8.87 -26.49
CA THR A 268 -13.92 7.77 -25.92
C THR A 268 -13.03 8.27 -24.78
N SER A 269 -13.03 7.58 -23.66
CA SER A 269 -12.24 7.94 -22.50
C SER A 269 -10.75 7.66 -22.69
N ASN A 270 -9.90 8.39 -21.97
CA ASN A 270 -8.44 8.24 -22.00
C ASN A 270 -7.89 7.20 -20.99
N ILE A 271 -8.78 6.54 -20.24
CA ILE A 271 -8.43 5.55 -19.21
C ILE A 271 -7.59 4.39 -19.79
N GLU A 272 -6.44 4.18 -19.18
CA GLU A 272 -5.53 3.06 -19.42
C GLU A 272 -5.58 2.00 -18.29
N TYR A 273 -6.09 2.38 -17.11
CA TYR A 273 -6.19 1.54 -15.91
C TYR A 273 -7.58 1.71 -15.26
N LEU A 274 -8.37 0.64 -15.24
CA LEU A 274 -9.73 0.61 -14.68
C LEU A 274 -9.80 -0.44 -13.57
N ILE A 275 -10.11 0.00 -12.35
CA ILE A 275 -10.41 -0.87 -11.21
C ILE A 275 -11.88 -0.69 -10.83
N ILE A 276 -12.65 -1.76 -11.01
CA ILE A 276 -14.03 -1.89 -10.56
C ILE A 276 -14.03 -2.81 -9.35
N ASP A 277 -14.44 -2.28 -8.22
CA ASP A 277 -14.54 -3.03 -6.97
C ASP A 277 -16.01 -3.07 -6.53
N LYS A 278 -16.79 -3.72 -7.41
CA LYS A 278 -18.22 -3.99 -7.31
C LYS A 278 -18.60 -5.20 -8.17
N PHE A 279 -19.74 -5.82 -7.88
CA PHE A 279 -20.44 -6.72 -8.79
C PHE A 279 -20.73 -6.04 -10.15
N VAL A 280 -20.47 -6.76 -11.26
CA VAL A 280 -20.63 -6.25 -12.64
C VAL A 280 -21.24 -7.35 -13.52
N HIS A 281 -22.20 -6.99 -14.39
CA HIS A 281 -22.66 -7.87 -15.45
C HIS A 281 -21.78 -7.79 -16.68
N GLU A 282 -21.69 -8.89 -17.43
CA GLU A 282 -20.98 -8.95 -18.71
C GLU A 282 -21.34 -7.77 -19.65
N ASP A 283 -22.63 -7.52 -19.90
CA ASP A 283 -23.12 -6.40 -20.75
C ASP A 283 -22.58 -5.03 -20.29
N ASP A 284 -22.57 -4.79 -18.97
CA ASP A 284 -22.08 -3.56 -18.35
C ASP A 284 -20.55 -3.42 -18.55
N LEU A 285 -19.80 -4.53 -18.48
CA LEU A 285 -18.36 -4.55 -18.71
C LEU A 285 -18.02 -4.35 -20.19
N ILE A 286 -18.75 -4.99 -21.10
CA ILE A 286 -18.61 -4.79 -22.56
C ILE A 286 -18.86 -3.33 -22.91
N ALA A 287 -19.90 -2.72 -22.33
CA ALA A 287 -20.17 -1.30 -22.51
C ALA A 287 -19.01 -0.43 -22.00
N LEU A 288 -18.52 -0.65 -20.77
CA LEU A 288 -17.34 0.07 -20.22
C LEU A 288 -16.09 -0.07 -21.10
N LEU A 289 -15.83 -1.27 -21.61
CA LEU A 289 -14.71 -1.53 -22.52
C LEU A 289 -14.86 -0.78 -23.85
N SER A 290 -16.08 -0.67 -24.39
CA SER A 290 -16.37 0.12 -25.60
C SER A 290 -16.08 1.62 -25.42
N TYR A 291 -16.29 2.18 -24.22
CA TYR A 291 -15.92 3.56 -23.89
C TYR A 291 -14.42 3.75 -23.58
N THR A 292 -13.65 2.67 -23.37
CA THR A 292 -12.23 2.72 -22.92
C THR A 292 -11.25 2.02 -23.91
N PRO A 293 -11.19 2.42 -25.19
CA PRO A 293 -10.34 1.77 -26.21
C PRO A 293 -8.82 1.92 -25.99
N LYS A 294 -8.39 2.68 -24.97
CA LYS A 294 -7.00 2.80 -24.53
C LYS A 294 -6.64 1.88 -23.35
N LEU A 295 -7.61 1.13 -22.81
CA LEU A 295 -7.45 0.33 -21.61
C LEU A 295 -6.33 -0.72 -21.76
N ARG A 296 -5.39 -0.70 -20.82
CA ARG A 296 -4.25 -1.62 -20.72
C ARG A 296 -4.40 -2.59 -19.55
N ARG A 297 -5.01 -2.13 -18.46
CA ARG A 297 -5.26 -2.91 -17.24
C ARG A 297 -6.71 -2.83 -16.80
N LEU A 298 -7.35 -3.98 -16.65
CA LEU A 298 -8.67 -4.15 -16.03
C LEU A 298 -8.52 -4.94 -14.73
N SER A 299 -9.13 -4.46 -13.64
CA SER A 299 -9.35 -5.24 -12.43
C SER A 299 -10.82 -5.20 -12.02
N CYS A 300 -11.48 -6.35 -11.98
CA CYS A 300 -12.78 -6.56 -11.34
C CYS A 300 -12.53 -7.38 -10.05
N PHE A 301 -12.64 -6.77 -8.87
CA PHE A 301 -12.32 -7.43 -7.59
C PHE A 301 -13.50 -8.12 -6.91
N ASN A 302 -14.70 -7.83 -7.36
CA ASN A 302 -15.95 -8.40 -6.87
C ASN A 302 -16.65 -9.15 -8.02
N ASP A 303 -17.48 -10.11 -7.64
CA ASP A 303 -18.28 -11.03 -8.46
C ASP A 303 -18.71 -10.48 -9.85
N LEU A 304 -17.93 -10.82 -10.88
CA LEU A 304 -18.29 -10.68 -12.28
C LEU A 304 -19.30 -11.77 -12.64
N PHE A 305 -20.42 -11.39 -13.24
CA PHE A 305 -21.53 -12.30 -13.54
C PHE A 305 -21.85 -12.36 -15.04
N ILE A 306 -21.63 -13.55 -15.60
CA ILE A 306 -21.55 -13.83 -17.04
C ILE A 306 -22.71 -14.75 -17.42
N ARG A 307 -23.73 -14.18 -18.05
CA ARG A 307 -24.93 -14.92 -18.50
C ARG A 307 -25.03 -14.93 -20.01
N LEU A 308 -24.01 -15.52 -20.64
CA LEU A 308 -23.95 -15.71 -22.09
C LEU A 308 -25.14 -16.51 -22.59
N LYS A 309 -26.06 -15.83 -23.29
CA LYS A 309 -27.11 -16.46 -24.09
C LYS A 309 -26.82 -16.46 -25.59
N GLN A 310 -25.84 -15.69 -26.06
CA GLN A 310 -25.40 -15.66 -27.47
C GLN A 310 -23.90 -15.33 -27.61
N PRO A 311 -23.10 -16.15 -28.32
CA PRO A 311 -21.65 -15.96 -28.43
C PRO A 311 -21.27 -15.03 -29.61
N LYS A 312 -21.80 -13.80 -29.63
CA LYS A 312 -21.56 -12.83 -30.72
C LYS A 312 -21.07 -11.48 -30.24
N LEU A 313 -19.94 -11.50 -29.56
CA LEU A 313 -19.16 -10.30 -29.25
C LEU A 313 -18.03 -10.15 -30.27
N SER A 314 -18.02 -9.00 -30.96
CA SER A 314 -16.96 -8.60 -31.88
C SER A 314 -15.98 -7.61 -31.26
N PHE A 315 -16.07 -7.39 -29.94
CA PHE A 315 -15.21 -6.47 -29.22
C PHE A 315 -13.89 -7.13 -28.83
N VAL A 316 -12.82 -6.78 -29.54
CA VAL A 316 -11.43 -7.06 -29.15
C VAL A 316 -10.79 -5.74 -28.72
N SER A 317 -10.27 -5.68 -27.49
CA SER A 317 -9.43 -4.54 -27.07
C SER A 317 -7.98 -4.78 -27.48
N PRO A 318 -7.41 -4.05 -28.47
CA PRO A 318 -6.07 -4.29 -28.97
C PRO A 318 -4.95 -3.85 -28.02
N ARG A 319 -5.30 -3.38 -26.81
CA ARG A 319 -4.36 -2.80 -25.82
C ARG A 319 -4.45 -3.44 -24.44
N LEU A 320 -5.47 -4.25 -24.18
CA LEU A 320 -5.65 -4.91 -22.90
C LEU A 320 -4.58 -5.98 -22.71
N THR A 321 -3.69 -5.76 -21.74
CA THR A 321 -2.49 -6.57 -21.50
C THR A 321 -2.43 -7.14 -20.09
N HIS A 322 -3.23 -6.61 -19.16
CA HIS A 322 -3.37 -7.12 -17.81
C HIS A 322 -4.86 -7.21 -17.46
N VAL A 323 -5.30 -8.37 -16.99
CA VAL A 323 -6.67 -8.64 -16.57
C VAL A 323 -6.63 -9.32 -15.21
N ASN A 324 -7.44 -8.82 -14.27
CA ASN A 324 -7.60 -9.39 -12.94
C ASN A 324 -9.09 -9.49 -12.62
N LEU A 325 -9.64 -10.70 -12.55
CA LEU A 325 -11.08 -10.91 -12.41
C LEU A 325 -11.38 -11.76 -11.18
N TYR A 326 -12.45 -11.42 -10.47
CA TYR A 326 -13.11 -12.29 -9.52
C TYR A 326 -14.44 -12.77 -10.14
N THR A 327 -14.73 -14.06 -10.10
CA THR A 327 -15.96 -14.67 -10.68
C THR A 327 -16.47 -15.81 -9.79
N THR A 328 -17.79 -16.06 -9.80
CA THR A 328 -18.40 -17.25 -9.18
C THR A 328 -19.14 -18.13 -10.21
N ASP A 329 -19.06 -17.79 -11.50
CA ASP A 329 -19.73 -18.53 -12.58
C ASP A 329 -19.05 -19.86 -12.94
N GLU A 330 -19.80 -20.69 -13.68
CA GLU A 330 -19.30 -21.88 -14.39
C GLU A 330 -18.23 -21.49 -15.43
N PHE A 331 -17.20 -22.31 -15.55
CA PHE A 331 -16.00 -22.03 -16.35
C PHE A 331 -16.30 -21.89 -17.86
N GLU A 332 -17.40 -22.44 -18.38
CA GLU A 332 -17.79 -22.27 -19.79
C GLU A 332 -18.17 -20.84 -20.16
N TYR A 333 -18.90 -20.14 -19.28
CA TYR A 333 -19.22 -18.73 -19.50
C TYR A 333 -17.96 -17.87 -19.36
N PHE A 334 -17.13 -18.16 -18.37
CA PHE A 334 -15.88 -17.45 -18.11
C PHE A 334 -14.84 -17.63 -19.23
N GLU A 335 -14.65 -18.85 -19.74
CA GLU A 335 -13.82 -19.15 -20.91
C GLU A 335 -14.32 -18.37 -22.13
N THR A 336 -15.61 -18.45 -22.44
CA THR A 336 -16.18 -17.76 -23.61
C THR A 336 -16.05 -16.24 -23.50
N PHE A 337 -16.16 -15.66 -22.30
CA PHE A 337 -15.87 -14.25 -22.05
C PHE A 337 -14.38 -13.93 -22.28
N LEU A 338 -13.46 -14.71 -21.71
CA LEU A 338 -12.01 -14.53 -21.86
C LEU A 338 -11.58 -14.57 -23.33
N LEU A 339 -12.08 -15.51 -24.12
CA LEU A 339 -11.75 -15.65 -25.55
C LEU A 339 -11.94 -14.36 -26.36
N ASN A 340 -12.91 -13.50 -26.00
CA ASN A 340 -13.14 -12.21 -26.67
C ASN A 340 -12.04 -11.16 -26.37
N ILE A 341 -11.38 -11.25 -25.21
CA ILE A 341 -10.46 -10.21 -24.71
C ILE A 341 -8.98 -10.65 -24.63
N CYS A 342 -8.69 -11.93 -24.87
CA CYS A 342 -7.43 -12.55 -24.45
C CYS A 342 -6.22 -12.45 -25.39
N PHE A 343 -6.40 -12.13 -26.68
CA PHE A 343 -5.34 -12.30 -27.70
C PHE A 343 -4.04 -11.51 -27.41
N HIS A 344 -4.12 -10.33 -26.79
CA HIS A 344 -2.95 -9.51 -26.42
C HIS A 344 -2.56 -9.60 -24.94
N LEU A 345 -3.17 -10.51 -24.19
CA LEU A 345 -3.04 -10.58 -22.74
C LEU A 345 -1.65 -11.08 -22.33
N GLN A 346 -1.00 -10.37 -21.40
CA GLN A 346 0.33 -10.69 -20.88
C GLN A 346 0.31 -11.10 -19.41
N VAL A 347 -0.67 -10.60 -18.65
CA VAL A 347 -0.93 -10.98 -17.26
C VAL A 347 -2.42 -11.30 -17.12
N LEU A 348 -2.74 -12.55 -16.79
CA LEU A 348 -4.08 -12.98 -16.38
C LEU A 348 -4.03 -13.34 -14.91
N ARG A 349 -4.96 -12.76 -14.14
CA ARG A 349 -5.22 -13.09 -12.75
C ARG A 349 -6.69 -13.45 -12.61
N VAL A 350 -6.96 -14.58 -11.97
CA VAL A 350 -8.33 -15.06 -11.72
C VAL A 350 -8.45 -15.45 -10.27
N SER A 351 -9.42 -14.84 -9.59
CA SER A 351 -9.95 -15.31 -8.32
C SER A 351 -11.32 -15.95 -8.57
N HIS A 352 -11.58 -17.08 -7.94
CA HIS A 352 -12.83 -17.81 -8.05
C HIS A 352 -13.24 -18.36 -6.69
N HIS A 353 -14.55 -18.42 -6.46
CA HIS A 353 -15.15 -19.02 -5.28
C HIS A 353 -16.36 -19.86 -5.69
N GLY A 354 -16.34 -21.14 -5.33
CA GLY A 354 -17.39 -22.10 -5.69
C GLY A 354 -16.86 -23.35 -6.38
N MET A 355 -17.45 -23.69 -7.53
CA MET A 355 -17.31 -24.98 -8.21
C MET A 355 -15.87 -25.33 -8.65
N MET A 356 -15.59 -26.63 -8.68
CA MET A 356 -14.26 -27.19 -8.97
C MET A 356 -13.88 -27.17 -10.46
N ASP A 357 -14.78 -26.77 -11.36
CA ASP A 357 -14.61 -26.84 -12.80
C ASP A 357 -13.51 -25.89 -13.32
N ILE A 358 -13.27 -24.78 -12.62
CA ILE A 358 -12.13 -23.89 -12.91
C ILE A 358 -10.76 -24.53 -12.61
N LEU A 359 -10.71 -25.70 -11.97
CA LEU A 359 -9.49 -26.47 -11.73
C LEU A 359 -9.18 -27.50 -12.83
N ASP A 360 -9.87 -27.45 -13.98
CA ASP A 360 -9.46 -28.21 -15.16
C ASP A 360 -8.21 -27.59 -15.82
N ALA A 361 -7.04 -28.06 -15.39
CA ALA A 361 -5.75 -27.67 -15.95
C ALA A 361 -5.61 -27.96 -17.46
N ASN A 362 -6.27 -29.00 -17.99
CA ASN A 362 -6.17 -29.34 -19.41
C ASN A 362 -6.93 -28.30 -20.26
N ARG A 363 -8.13 -27.91 -19.81
CA ARG A 363 -8.92 -26.84 -20.43
C ARG A 363 -8.21 -25.49 -20.35
N TRP A 364 -7.63 -25.16 -19.20
CA TRP A 364 -6.78 -23.98 -19.06
C TRP A 364 -5.58 -23.98 -20.02
N GLN A 365 -4.85 -25.09 -20.12
CA GLN A 365 -3.75 -25.24 -21.07
C GLN A 365 -4.24 -24.98 -22.50
N GLN A 366 -5.30 -25.67 -22.94
CA GLN A 366 -5.84 -25.54 -24.30
C GLN A 366 -6.29 -24.10 -24.61
N MET A 367 -6.98 -23.42 -23.69
CA MET A 367 -7.36 -22.02 -23.89
C MET A 367 -6.14 -21.11 -24.01
N ILE A 368 -5.12 -21.29 -23.16
CA ILE A 368 -3.91 -20.47 -23.16
C ILE A 368 -3.08 -20.68 -24.43
N GLU A 369 -2.88 -21.92 -24.86
CA GLU A 369 -2.09 -22.25 -26.06
C GLU A 369 -2.74 -21.75 -27.34
N ASN A 370 -4.06 -21.88 -27.46
CA ASN A 370 -4.79 -21.47 -28.66
C ASN A 370 -5.08 -19.95 -28.70
N SER A 371 -5.26 -19.30 -27.54
CA SER A 371 -5.91 -17.97 -27.47
C SER A 371 -5.14 -16.91 -26.69
N MET A 372 -4.06 -17.27 -25.99
CA MET A 372 -3.24 -16.33 -25.19
C MET A 372 -1.74 -16.42 -25.54
N PRO A 373 -1.33 -16.29 -26.82
CA PRO A 373 0.06 -16.49 -27.27
C PRO A 373 1.07 -15.46 -26.73
N HIS A 374 0.62 -14.49 -25.94
CA HIS A 374 1.45 -13.45 -25.32
C HIS A 374 1.44 -13.50 -23.79
N LEU A 375 0.80 -14.51 -23.19
CA LEU A 375 0.66 -14.64 -21.74
C LEU A 375 2.01 -15.00 -21.09
N LYS A 376 2.47 -14.14 -20.19
CA LYS A 376 3.75 -14.28 -19.46
C LYS A 376 3.54 -14.68 -18.00
N ARG A 377 2.41 -14.28 -17.42
CA ARG A 377 2.04 -14.52 -16.03
C ARG A 377 0.58 -14.92 -15.96
N PHE A 378 0.34 -16.16 -15.58
CA PHE A 378 -0.96 -16.65 -15.16
C PHE A 378 -0.95 -16.79 -13.63
N GLU A 379 -1.99 -16.29 -12.96
CA GLU A 379 -2.22 -16.50 -11.54
C GLU A 379 -3.67 -16.89 -11.32
N LEU A 380 -3.91 -18.05 -10.73
CA LEU A 380 -5.23 -18.55 -10.33
C LEU A 380 -5.29 -18.60 -8.80
N LEU A 381 -6.44 -18.22 -8.25
CA LEU A 381 -6.84 -18.41 -6.87
C LEU A 381 -8.26 -19.00 -6.92
N SER A 382 -8.44 -20.22 -6.42
CA SER A 382 -9.73 -20.90 -6.34
C SER A 382 -10.01 -21.25 -4.90
N ASP A 383 -11.24 -20.98 -4.45
CA ASP A 383 -11.66 -21.11 -3.06
C ASP A 383 -12.95 -21.94 -3.01
N THR A 384 -12.82 -23.21 -2.63
CA THR A 384 -13.87 -24.22 -2.82
C THR A 384 -14.20 -24.91 -1.51
N ASP A 385 -15.49 -25.14 -1.28
CA ASP A 385 -15.99 -26.05 -0.23
C ASP A 385 -16.06 -27.46 -0.82
N LEU A 386 -15.36 -28.42 -0.20
CA LEU A 386 -15.36 -29.83 -0.61
C LEU A 386 -16.45 -30.65 0.10
N GLY A 387 -17.05 -30.11 1.17
CA GLY A 387 -17.90 -30.87 2.08
C GLY A 387 -17.16 -32.00 2.82
N ASP A 388 -17.91 -32.78 3.60
CA ASP A 388 -17.37 -33.87 4.44
C ASP A 388 -17.34 -35.23 3.71
N ASP A 389 -17.33 -35.25 2.37
CA ASP A 389 -17.35 -36.46 1.53
C ASP A 389 -15.97 -36.69 0.89
N ASP A 390 -15.30 -37.78 1.28
CA ASP A 390 -13.96 -38.15 0.82
C ASP A 390 -13.84 -38.22 -0.71
N SER A 391 -14.92 -38.54 -1.43
CA SER A 391 -14.89 -38.62 -2.89
C SER A 391 -14.67 -37.27 -3.58
N TYR A 392 -15.07 -36.16 -2.93
CA TYR A 392 -14.75 -34.80 -3.40
C TYR A 392 -13.30 -34.42 -3.11
N GLN A 393 -12.69 -34.96 -2.05
CA GLN A 393 -11.27 -34.75 -1.74
C GLN A 393 -10.39 -35.50 -2.75
N ASP A 394 -10.67 -36.78 -3.03
CA ASP A 394 -9.98 -37.55 -4.09
C ASP A 394 -10.13 -36.89 -5.47
N TYR A 395 -11.33 -36.39 -5.80
CA TYR A 395 -11.57 -35.67 -7.04
C TYR A 395 -10.83 -34.33 -7.10
N TYR A 396 -10.76 -33.59 -5.99
CA TYR A 396 -9.98 -32.35 -5.87
C TYR A 396 -8.49 -32.61 -6.15
N HIS A 397 -7.89 -33.59 -5.47
CA HIS A 397 -6.50 -34.00 -5.70
C HIS A 397 -6.26 -34.37 -7.18
N THR A 398 -7.16 -35.15 -7.77
CA THR A 398 -7.13 -35.55 -9.20
C THR A 398 -7.25 -34.37 -10.18
N LEU A 399 -7.78 -33.22 -9.75
CA LEU A 399 -7.78 -31.97 -10.54
C LEU A 399 -6.45 -31.21 -10.35
N ILE A 400 -6.05 -30.95 -9.11
CA ILE A 400 -4.89 -30.11 -8.83
C ILE A 400 -3.56 -30.75 -9.26
N GLU A 401 -3.43 -32.08 -9.25
CA GLU A 401 -2.23 -32.77 -9.74
C GLU A 401 -1.94 -32.45 -11.21
N LYS A 402 -2.96 -32.16 -12.03
CA LYS A 402 -2.77 -31.82 -13.46
C LYS A 402 -2.04 -30.48 -13.66
N PHE A 403 -1.97 -29.62 -12.63
CA PHE A 403 -1.16 -28.40 -12.66
C PHE A 403 0.35 -28.64 -12.44
N THR A 404 0.80 -29.89 -12.26
CA THR A 404 2.24 -30.24 -12.29
C THR A 404 2.75 -30.60 -13.70
N ALA A 405 1.85 -30.74 -14.69
CA ALA A 405 2.23 -31.13 -16.05
C ALA A 405 3.30 -30.20 -16.68
N PRO A 406 4.17 -30.70 -17.59
CA PRO A 406 5.32 -29.96 -18.11
C PRO A 406 5.01 -28.54 -18.64
N PHE A 407 3.84 -28.36 -19.27
CA PHE A 407 3.31 -27.07 -19.72
C PHE A 407 3.41 -25.95 -18.67
N TRP A 408 3.12 -26.27 -17.40
CA TRP A 408 3.13 -25.34 -16.26
C TRP A 408 4.55 -25.09 -15.75
N ILE A 409 5.32 -26.16 -15.57
CA ILE A 409 6.71 -26.13 -15.08
C ILE A 409 7.61 -25.33 -16.05
N GLU A 410 7.50 -25.59 -17.35
CA GLU A 410 8.27 -24.89 -18.40
C GLU A 410 7.97 -23.39 -18.43
N ARG A 411 6.71 -22.99 -18.16
CA ARG A 411 6.29 -21.57 -18.08
C ARG A 411 6.59 -20.93 -16.72
N GLN A 412 7.13 -21.69 -15.77
CA GLN A 412 7.36 -21.26 -14.38
C GLN A 412 6.08 -20.75 -13.69
N TRP A 413 4.94 -21.34 -14.04
CA TRP A 413 3.66 -21.10 -13.39
C TRP A 413 3.39 -22.25 -12.43
N PHE A 414 3.37 -21.93 -11.14
CA PHE A 414 3.31 -22.92 -10.08
C PHE A 414 2.16 -22.60 -9.13
N PHE A 415 1.65 -23.62 -8.46
CA PHE A 415 0.44 -23.54 -7.64
C PHE A 415 0.62 -24.39 -6.39
N ALA A 416 0.01 -23.96 -5.28
CA ALA A 416 -0.17 -24.76 -4.07
C ALA A 416 -1.66 -24.90 -3.78
N HIS A 417 -1.98 -25.72 -2.79
CA HIS A 417 -3.26 -25.66 -2.11
C HIS A 417 -3.08 -25.73 -0.60
N GLN A 418 -4.12 -25.35 0.14
CA GLN A 418 -4.21 -25.47 1.60
C GLN A 418 -5.62 -25.92 2.00
N HIS A 419 -5.71 -26.73 3.07
CA HIS A 419 -6.97 -27.25 3.59
C HIS A 419 -7.31 -26.66 4.96
N TYR A 420 -8.56 -26.24 5.14
CA TYR A 420 -9.09 -25.69 6.38
C TYR A 420 -10.31 -26.49 6.82
N ARG A 421 -10.17 -27.35 7.85
CA ARG A 421 -11.28 -28.15 8.42
C ARG A 421 -12.16 -27.42 9.46
N LYS A 422 -11.85 -26.16 9.79
CA LYS A 422 -12.44 -25.48 10.97
C LYS A 422 -13.95 -25.18 10.84
N PHE A 423 -14.50 -25.16 9.63
CA PHE A 423 -15.89 -24.78 9.34
C PHE A 423 -16.46 -25.59 8.15
N GLY A 424 -16.24 -26.90 8.12
CA GLY A 424 -16.33 -27.74 6.92
C GLY A 424 -14.96 -27.88 6.24
N VAL A 425 -14.83 -28.75 5.24
CA VAL A 425 -13.55 -28.99 4.51
C VAL A 425 -13.40 -28.00 3.35
N ARG A 426 -12.87 -26.82 3.65
CA ARG A 426 -12.58 -25.79 2.64
C ARG A 426 -11.17 -25.93 2.10
N ALA A 427 -11.01 -25.91 0.78
CA ALA A 427 -9.71 -25.97 0.11
C ALA A 427 -9.46 -24.70 -0.72
N ILE A 428 -8.26 -24.13 -0.57
CA ILE A 428 -7.83 -22.94 -1.33
C ILE A 428 -6.66 -23.33 -2.22
N PHE A 429 -6.88 -23.39 -3.54
CA PHE A 429 -5.82 -23.53 -4.55
C PHE A 429 -5.32 -22.16 -4.98
N TYR A 430 -4.00 -21.94 -5.05
CA TYR A 430 -3.47 -20.62 -5.43
C TYR A 430 -2.11 -20.69 -6.12
N SER A 431 -1.87 -19.77 -7.06
CA SER A 431 -0.58 -19.63 -7.71
C SER A 431 0.51 -19.16 -6.74
N ILE A 432 1.58 -19.93 -6.64
CA ILE A 432 2.88 -19.51 -6.13
C ILE A 432 3.51 -18.61 -7.20
N GLY A 433 3.10 -17.33 -7.22
CA GLY A 433 3.66 -16.35 -8.14
C GLY A 433 5.19 -16.32 -8.05
N SER A 434 5.88 -16.15 -9.18
CA SER A 434 7.32 -16.47 -9.33
C SER A 434 8.26 -15.92 -8.25
N CYS A 435 7.92 -14.80 -7.61
CA CYS A 435 8.68 -14.22 -6.48
C CYS A 435 8.64 -15.05 -5.18
N ARG A 436 7.64 -15.91 -4.96
CA ARG A 436 7.56 -16.79 -3.76
C ARG A 436 8.58 -17.93 -3.80
N TRP A 437 9.23 -18.20 -4.92
CA TRP A 437 10.45 -19.02 -4.95
C TRP A 437 11.69 -18.30 -4.38
N ASN A 438 11.54 -17.09 -3.84
CA ASN A 438 12.50 -16.55 -2.87
C ASN A 438 12.13 -16.88 -1.41
N HIS A 439 10.89 -17.23 -1.05
CA HIS A 439 10.49 -17.45 0.34
C HIS A 439 9.34 -18.46 0.48
N TYR A 440 9.64 -19.61 1.08
CA TYR A 440 8.68 -20.67 1.40
C TYR A 440 8.49 -20.79 2.91
N ALA A 441 7.25 -20.84 3.40
CA ALA A 441 6.95 -21.03 4.82
C ALA A 441 6.30 -22.41 5.05
N LEU A 442 6.99 -23.24 5.83
CA LEU A 442 6.53 -24.53 6.32
C LEU A 442 5.88 -24.31 7.70
N ARG A 443 4.71 -24.89 7.95
CA ARG A 443 3.97 -24.70 9.21
C ARG A 443 3.56 -26.03 9.82
N GLU A 444 3.60 -26.14 11.14
CA GLU A 444 3.04 -27.26 11.91
C GLU A 444 1.49 -27.18 11.91
N LEU A 445 0.91 -27.45 10.75
CA LEU A 445 -0.52 -27.65 10.57
C LEU A 445 -0.89 -29.11 10.87
N GLN A 446 -2.10 -29.31 11.34
CA GLN A 446 -2.61 -30.64 11.69
C GLN A 446 -2.97 -31.43 10.41
N ASP A 447 -2.08 -32.37 10.09
CA ASP A 447 -2.17 -33.51 9.17
C ASP A 447 -2.25 -33.27 7.64
N ASP A 448 -2.91 -32.23 7.10
CA ASP A 448 -3.31 -32.24 5.66
C ASP A 448 -2.88 -31.05 4.76
N ASP A 449 -1.84 -30.28 5.10
CA ASP A 449 -1.32 -29.23 4.21
C ASP A 449 -0.34 -29.82 3.16
N VAL A 450 -0.89 -30.49 2.14
CA VAL A 450 -0.11 -31.13 1.06
C VAL A 450 0.55 -30.07 0.17
N CYS A 451 1.83 -29.82 0.40
CA CYS A 451 2.61 -28.98 -0.51
C CYS A 451 2.64 -29.57 -1.94
N PRO A 452 2.51 -28.74 -2.99
CA PRO A 452 2.69 -29.17 -4.38
C PRO A 452 4.02 -29.86 -4.59
N ARG A 453 3.95 -31.08 -5.15
CA ARG A 453 5.10 -31.92 -5.46
C ARG A 453 5.46 -31.71 -6.94
N ASN A 454 6.66 -31.20 -7.21
CA ASN A 454 7.33 -31.47 -8.48
C ASN A 454 7.81 -32.93 -8.42
N ASP A 455 7.75 -33.69 -9.52
CA ASP A 455 8.15 -35.11 -9.59
C ASP A 455 9.58 -35.38 -9.07
N ASN A 456 10.44 -34.36 -9.03
CA ASN A 456 11.81 -34.44 -8.51
C ASN A 456 11.96 -34.09 -7.01
N HIS A 457 10.87 -33.75 -6.31
CA HIS A 457 10.85 -33.26 -4.90
C HIS A 457 11.68 -31.97 -4.62
N LEU A 458 12.14 -31.27 -5.66
CA LEU A 458 12.98 -30.07 -5.52
C LEU A 458 12.16 -28.78 -5.49
N ASN A 459 12.35 -27.99 -4.45
CA ASN A 459 11.80 -26.65 -4.26
C ASN A 459 12.92 -25.61 -4.45
N LEU A 460 12.64 -24.53 -5.18
CA LEU A 460 13.64 -23.52 -5.56
C LEU A 460 13.81 -22.37 -4.54
N ALA A 461 13.14 -22.42 -3.38
CA ALA A 461 13.15 -21.37 -2.37
C ALA A 461 14.57 -20.94 -1.94
N ARG A 462 14.83 -19.63 -1.95
CA ARG A 462 16.05 -19.04 -1.35
C ARG A 462 15.96 -18.91 0.18
N VAL A 463 14.80 -18.49 0.68
CA VAL A 463 14.49 -18.41 2.11
C VAL A 463 13.50 -19.52 2.45
N VAL A 464 13.76 -20.25 3.53
CA VAL A 464 12.81 -21.22 4.10
C VAL A 464 12.48 -20.79 5.52
N THR A 465 11.20 -20.51 5.79
CA THR A 465 10.68 -20.33 7.15
C THR A 465 10.12 -21.66 7.65
N ILE A 466 10.38 -22.01 8.91
CA ILE A 466 9.84 -23.21 9.56
C ILE A 466 9.16 -22.78 10.85
N GLU A 467 7.84 -22.87 10.90
CA GLU A 467 6.99 -22.50 12.03
C GLU A 467 6.47 -23.77 12.73
N GLY A 468 6.86 -23.96 13.99
CA GLY A 468 6.52 -25.14 14.80
C GLY A 468 7.61 -26.22 14.82
N ASN A 469 7.68 -26.94 15.94
CA ASN A 469 8.77 -27.86 16.26
C ASN A 469 8.76 -29.12 15.39
N ARG A 470 7.59 -29.60 14.95
CA ARG A 470 7.44 -30.87 14.20
C ARG A 470 7.38 -30.67 12.68
N ALA A 471 7.22 -29.43 12.21
CA ALA A 471 7.06 -29.08 10.80
C ALA A 471 8.13 -29.71 9.88
N ALA A 472 9.42 -29.63 10.26
CA ALA A 472 10.51 -30.19 9.44
C ALA A 472 10.57 -31.74 9.48
N ALA A 473 10.24 -32.37 10.61
CA ALA A 473 10.34 -33.84 10.75
C ALA A 473 9.45 -34.58 9.75
N HIS A 474 8.23 -34.09 9.54
CA HIS A 474 7.24 -34.65 8.61
C HIS A 474 7.44 -34.21 7.15
N CYS A 475 8.37 -33.30 6.88
CA CYS A 475 8.58 -32.77 5.53
C CYS A 475 9.40 -33.73 4.64
N SER A 476 8.94 -33.90 3.40
CA SER A 476 9.63 -34.67 2.34
C SER A 476 10.19 -33.78 1.21
N ILE A 477 10.04 -32.46 1.33
CA ILE A 477 10.49 -31.47 0.34
C ILE A 477 11.98 -31.19 0.54
N LYS A 478 12.72 -31.05 -0.56
CA LYS A 478 14.11 -30.58 -0.53
C LYS A 478 14.22 -29.17 -1.11
N PHE A 479 15.04 -28.33 -0.48
CA PHE A 479 15.27 -26.94 -0.84
C PHE A 479 16.75 -26.74 -1.23
N PRO A 480 17.22 -27.34 -2.36
CA PRO A 480 18.63 -27.33 -2.78
C PRO A 480 19.18 -25.96 -3.21
N ARG A 481 18.45 -24.86 -2.94
CA ARG A 481 18.82 -23.47 -3.22
C ARG A 481 18.58 -22.53 -2.04
N ALA A 482 18.23 -23.08 -0.88
CA ALA A 482 18.02 -22.27 0.32
C ALA A 482 19.37 -21.72 0.82
N THR A 483 19.50 -20.40 0.84
CA THR A 483 20.63 -19.67 1.44
C THR A 483 20.20 -18.92 2.71
N GLU A 484 18.92 -18.91 3.05
CA GLU A 484 18.39 -18.30 4.27
C GLU A 484 17.39 -19.23 4.96
N LEU A 485 17.45 -19.31 6.28
CA LEU A 485 16.58 -20.16 7.10
C LEU A 485 16.03 -19.35 8.28
N ASP A 486 14.72 -19.20 8.37
CA ASP A 486 14.04 -18.50 9.47
C ASP A 486 13.28 -19.54 10.34
N LEU A 487 13.63 -19.69 11.61
CA LEU A 487 13.07 -20.71 12.51
C LEU A 487 12.17 -20.08 13.58
N THR A 488 10.86 -20.36 13.55
CA THR A 488 9.86 -19.89 14.52
C THR A 488 9.39 -21.07 15.36
N LEU A 489 9.89 -21.19 16.59
CA LEU A 489 9.75 -22.39 17.41
C LEU A 489 8.86 -22.12 18.62
N CYS A 490 7.66 -22.71 18.61
CA CYS A 490 6.63 -22.51 19.64
C CYS A 490 6.47 -23.78 20.48
N GLY A 491 6.62 -23.67 21.81
CA GLY A 491 6.28 -24.74 22.76
C GLY A 491 7.35 -25.05 23.80
N ASP A 492 6.94 -25.78 24.83
CA ASP A 492 7.71 -26.06 26.06
C ASP A 492 8.81 -27.12 25.88
N GLY A 493 9.85 -26.78 25.11
CA GLY A 493 11.13 -27.49 25.15
C GLY A 493 11.16 -28.93 24.58
N GLU A 494 10.06 -29.48 24.07
CA GLU A 494 10.13 -30.65 23.18
C GLU A 494 11.06 -30.31 22.01
N HIS A 495 12.00 -31.23 21.73
CA HIS A 495 13.14 -30.98 20.87
C HIS A 495 12.74 -30.36 19.53
N LEU A 496 13.62 -29.46 19.04
CA LEU A 496 13.76 -29.18 17.61
C LEU A 496 13.61 -30.49 16.82
N SER A 497 12.74 -30.50 15.80
CA SER A 497 12.87 -31.49 14.73
C SER A 497 14.33 -31.51 14.30
N SER A 498 14.90 -32.71 14.28
CA SER A 498 16.32 -32.88 14.57
C SER A 498 17.17 -32.11 13.55
N ILE A 499 18.38 -31.71 13.94
CA ILE A 499 19.29 -31.05 13.00
C ILE A 499 19.58 -31.96 11.77
N ALA A 500 19.46 -33.29 11.95
CA ALA A 500 19.41 -34.24 10.84
C ALA A 500 18.22 -33.98 9.89
N ASP A 501 17.00 -33.78 10.39
CA ASP A 501 15.81 -33.45 9.58
C ASP A 501 15.98 -32.16 8.79
N LEU A 502 16.52 -31.10 9.41
CA LEU A 502 16.88 -29.88 8.69
C LEU A 502 17.88 -30.17 7.55
N SER A 503 18.91 -30.99 7.81
CA SER A 503 19.88 -31.41 6.78
C SER A 503 19.32 -32.38 5.72
N ARG A 504 18.21 -33.09 5.99
CA ARG A 504 17.50 -33.89 4.97
C ARG A 504 16.82 -32.98 3.93
N MET A 505 16.43 -31.78 4.34
CA MET A 505 15.66 -30.82 3.54
C MET A 505 16.54 -29.74 2.90
N ILE A 506 17.48 -29.16 3.66
CA ILE A 506 18.26 -27.99 3.31
C ILE A 506 19.75 -28.37 3.30
N PRO A 507 20.53 -28.01 2.26
CA PRO A 507 21.99 -28.10 2.29
C PRO A 507 22.53 -27.02 3.24
N LEU A 508 22.71 -27.38 4.52
CA LEU A 508 23.09 -26.45 5.60
C LEU A 508 24.38 -25.68 5.29
N GLU A 509 25.31 -26.30 4.56
CA GLU A 509 26.55 -25.65 4.11
C GLU A 509 26.35 -24.48 3.13
N GLN A 510 25.15 -24.30 2.57
CA GLN A 510 24.81 -23.20 1.65
C GLN A 510 24.09 -22.03 2.34
N LEU A 511 23.74 -22.14 3.62
CA LEU A 511 23.10 -21.06 4.37
C LEU A 511 24.09 -19.91 4.61
N THR A 512 23.63 -18.69 4.32
CA THR A 512 24.33 -17.41 4.52
C THR A 512 23.68 -16.55 5.60
N ARG A 513 22.38 -16.76 5.86
CA ARG A 513 21.61 -16.11 6.92
C ARG A 513 20.76 -17.13 7.69
N ILE A 514 20.70 -17.00 9.01
CA ILE A 514 19.72 -17.71 9.84
C ILE A 514 19.00 -16.72 10.75
N GLY A 515 17.67 -16.81 10.80
CA GLY A 515 16.83 -16.14 11.77
C GLY A 515 16.23 -17.13 12.77
N PHE A 516 16.05 -16.69 14.02
CA PHE A 516 15.30 -17.40 15.06
C PHE A 516 14.24 -16.45 15.65
N TYR A 517 13.00 -16.92 15.77
CA TYR A 517 11.92 -16.26 16.48
C TYR A 517 11.52 -17.12 17.69
N TRP A 518 11.73 -16.58 18.90
CA TRP A 518 12.22 -17.44 19.98
C TRP A 518 11.79 -17.05 21.39
N GLU A 519 11.26 -18.04 22.13
CA GLU A 519 11.10 -18.00 23.58
C GLU A 519 12.03 -18.99 24.32
N HIS A 520 12.14 -20.27 23.89
CA HIS A 520 12.54 -21.35 24.84
C HIS A 520 13.56 -22.43 24.42
N VAL A 521 14.16 -22.47 23.21
CA VAL A 521 15.15 -23.54 22.88
C VAL A 521 16.57 -23.27 23.41
N GLY A 522 17.28 -24.33 23.81
CA GLY A 522 18.61 -24.22 24.41
C GLY A 522 19.71 -23.82 23.43
N ILE A 523 20.63 -22.95 23.89
CA ILE A 523 21.81 -22.43 23.15
C ILE A 523 22.65 -23.55 22.50
N THR A 524 22.65 -24.76 23.07
CA THR A 524 23.34 -25.94 22.50
C THR A 524 22.91 -26.22 21.05
N HIS A 525 21.61 -26.22 20.75
CA HIS A 525 21.12 -26.51 19.39
C HIS A 525 21.47 -25.39 18.40
N LEU A 526 21.52 -24.14 18.86
CA LEU A 526 22.00 -23.02 18.05
C LEU A 526 23.48 -23.22 17.69
N LEU A 527 24.32 -23.58 18.67
CA LEU A 527 25.75 -23.85 18.43
C LEU A 527 25.97 -25.06 17.51
N GLU A 528 25.18 -26.12 17.66
CA GLU A 528 25.21 -27.29 16.76
C GLU A 528 24.80 -26.92 15.32
N LEU A 529 23.76 -26.10 15.13
CA LEU A 529 23.36 -25.64 13.79
C LEU A 529 24.41 -24.71 13.18
N LEU A 530 24.97 -23.77 13.96
CA LEU A 530 26.05 -22.89 13.51
C LEU A 530 27.32 -23.67 13.14
N HIS A 531 27.62 -24.78 13.82
CA HIS A 531 28.76 -25.64 13.46
C HIS A 531 28.59 -26.32 12.09
N LEU A 532 27.35 -26.55 11.65
CA LEU A 532 27.02 -27.16 10.35
C LEU A 532 26.72 -26.16 9.24
N THR A 533 26.72 -24.85 9.54
CA THR A 533 26.33 -23.78 8.61
C THR A 533 27.47 -22.76 8.42
N PRO A 534 28.69 -23.21 8.00
CA PRO A 534 29.93 -22.43 8.06
C PRO A 534 29.98 -21.17 7.17
N ASN A 535 29.00 -20.97 6.29
CA ASN A 535 28.88 -19.78 5.44
C ASN A 535 27.92 -18.71 6.00
N VAL A 536 27.32 -18.94 7.18
CA VAL A 536 26.40 -17.98 7.81
C VAL A 536 27.17 -16.78 8.34
N HIS A 537 26.85 -15.62 7.77
CA HIS A 537 27.42 -14.31 8.11
C HIS A 537 26.34 -13.31 8.56
N SER A 538 25.15 -13.81 8.93
CA SER A 538 24.01 -13.00 9.35
C SER A 538 23.13 -13.85 10.27
N LEU A 539 23.27 -13.65 11.58
CA LEU A 539 22.39 -14.26 12.59
C LEU A 539 21.39 -13.23 13.11
N SER A 540 20.10 -13.50 12.95
CA SER A 540 19.01 -12.66 13.47
C SER A 540 18.34 -13.37 14.65
N LEU A 541 18.47 -12.83 15.86
CA LEU A 541 17.76 -13.34 17.04
C LEU A 541 16.61 -12.40 17.38
N LEU A 542 15.38 -12.90 17.27
CA LEU A 542 14.14 -12.22 17.59
C LEU A 542 13.47 -12.92 18.78
N SER A 543 13.03 -12.13 19.76
CA SER A 543 12.19 -12.59 20.86
C SER A 543 11.08 -11.57 21.07
N ASP A 544 9.91 -12.03 21.50
CA ASP A 544 8.78 -11.15 21.85
C ASP A 544 9.10 -10.20 23.01
N GLN A 545 10.23 -10.40 23.71
CA GLN A 545 10.71 -9.52 24.79
C GLN A 545 12.06 -8.87 24.47
N TRP A 546 11.96 -7.69 23.82
CA TRP A 546 12.96 -6.63 23.65
C TRP A 546 14.06 -6.79 22.57
N HIS A 547 14.33 -5.64 21.92
CA HIS A 547 15.45 -5.27 21.03
C HIS A 547 16.16 -6.36 20.19
N CYS A 548 16.01 -6.25 18.86
CA CYS A 548 16.82 -6.99 17.89
C CYS A 548 18.32 -6.83 18.16
N LEU A 549 19.00 -7.94 18.47
CA LEU A 549 20.45 -8.05 18.41
C LEU A 549 20.84 -8.57 17.02
N SER A 550 21.31 -7.67 16.16
CA SER A 550 22.03 -8.02 14.93
C SER A 550 23.52 -8.11 15.22
N LEU A 551 24.14 -9.24 14.89
CA LEU A 551 25.59 -9.33 14.70
C LEU A 551 25.88 -9.34 13.20
N GLU A 552 26.70 -8.37 12.77
CA GLU A 552 27.40 -8.34 11.48
C GLU A 552 28.81 -8.95 11.62
#